data_AF-A0A368GK80-F1
#
_entry.id   AF-A0A368GK80-F1
#
_cell.length_a   1.000
_cell.length_b   1.000
_cell.length_c   1.000
_cell.angle_alpha   90.00
_cell.angle_beta   90.00
_cell.angle_gamma   90.00
#
_symmetry.space_group_name_H-M   'P 1'
#
loop_
_entity.id
_entity.type
_entity.pdbx_description
1 polymer ?
#
loop_
_entity_poly.entity_id
_entity_poly.type
_entity_poly.pdbx_seq_one_letter_code
_entity_poly.pdbx_strand_id
1 'polypeptide(L)'
;MRKTESASKHLCRFYYCKPVSTSSFHLNYVQGIKFSIRNFVSPLATSLQAHVISTFQRIDVTREEYLLLKLIALFEVLDMRFLPNDRFIMEEALTKYRSALVFHIKHSHPELHHEAVVERVSELLGVLTYLESVTEFDNVHMADIIRRNKGNMRGRLTAEVHVQKTQHQ
;
A
#
# COMPACT_ATOMS: atom_id res chain seq x y z
N MET A 1 21.94 -76.07 20.74
CA MET A 1 23.08 -75.37 21.36
C MET A 1 23.65 -74.33 20.40
N ARG A 2 23.32 -73.04 20.61
CA ARG A 2 24.16 -71.90 20.23
C ARG A 2 23.72 -70.68 21.08
N LYS A 3 24.69 -70.19 21.84
CA LYS A 3 24.82 -68.92 22.58
C LYS A 3 24.56 -67.72 21.63
N THR A 4 24.14 -66.50 21.97
CA THR A 4 23.96 -65.72 23.21
C THR A 4 23.36 -64.37 22.78
N GLU A 5 22.16 -64.00 23.24
CA GLU A 5 21.67 -62.62 23.16
C GLU A 5 22.08 -61.88 24.45
N SER A 6 22.91 -60.85 24.29
CA SER A 6 23.38 -59.99 25.38
C SER A 6 22.43 -58.81 25.54
N ALA A 7 21.66 -58.84 26.63
CA ALA A 7 20.98 -57.69 27.18
C ALA A 7 21.92 -56.94 28.13
N SER A 8 22.13 -55.64 27.90
CA SER A 8 22.57 -54.70 28.93
C SER A 8 22.18 -53.29 28.48
N LYS A 9 20.98 -52.82 28.83
CA LYS A 9 20.74 -51.96 30.01
C LYS A 9 21.86 -50.94 30.21
N HIS A 10 21.71 -49.72 29.71
CA HIS A 10 22.27 -48.52 30.36
C HIS A 10 21.34 -47.32 30.17
N LEU A 11 20.63 -47.01 31.27
CA LEU A 11 20.38 -45.68 31.81
C LEU A 11 19.60 -44.65 30.97
N CYS A 12 18.28 -44.69 31.12
CA CYS A 12 17.47 -43.47 31.22
C CYS A 12 18.07 -42.55 32.30
N ARG A 13 18.56 -41.36 31.89
CA ARG A 13 18.82 -40.25 32.81
C ARG A 13 17.93 -39.06 32.41
N PHE A 14 16.92 -38.87 33.24
CA PHE A 14 16.27 -37.62 33.63
C PHE A 14 16.27 -36.45 32.64
N TYR A 15 15.07 -36.20 32.11
CA TYR A 15 14.61 -34.94 31.53
C TYR A 15 14.81 -33.78 32.52
N TYR A 16 15.55 -32.75 32.10
CA TYR A 16 15.32 -31.36 32.51
C TYR A 16 15.54 -30.44 31.30
N CYS A 17 14.68 -30.56 30.29
CA CYS A 17 14.40 -29.41 29.42
C CYS A 17 13.22 -28.67 30.02
N LYS A 18 13.49 -27.51 30.62
CA LYS A 18 12.45 -26.56 31.06
C LYS A 18 11.47 -26.34 29.89
N PRO A 19 10.15 -26.31 30.13
CA PRO A 19 9.20 -25.90 29.10
C PRO A 19 9.48 -24.44 28.77
N VAL A 20 9.99 -24.17 27.57
CA VAL A 20 10.02 -22.81 27.02
C VAL A 20 8.57 -22.40 26.85
N SER A 21 8.15 -21.39 27.61
CA SER A 21 6.76 -20.95 27.63
C SER A 21 6.34 -20.46 26.24
N THR A 22 5.34 -21.14 25.67
CA THR A 22 4.66 -20.77 24.41
C THR A 22 4.05 -19.36 24.45
N SER A 23 3.89 -18.78 25.65
CA SER A 23 3.45 -17.40 25.87
C SER A 23 4.48 -16.35 25.39
N SER A 24 5.78 -16.60 25.56
CA SER A 24 6.83 -15.61 25.21
C SER A 24 7.03 -15.47 23.69
N PHE A 25 6.85 -16.56 22.93
CA PHE A 25 6.94 -16.52 21.47
C PHE A 25 5.77 -15.76 20.83
N HIS A 26 4.55 -15.96 21.33
CA HIS A 26 3.38 -15.23 20.84
C HIS A 26 3.46 -13.73 21.14
N LEU A 27 3.94 -13.34 22.33
CA LEU A 27 4.12 -11.93 22.70
C LEU A 27 5.19 -11.24 21.83
N ASN A 28 6.36 -11.86 21.65
CA ASN A 28 7.42 -11.28 20.80
C ASN A 28 7.01 -11.19 19.32
N TYR A 29 6.25 -12.17 18.82
CA TYR A 29 5.75 -12.17 17.44
C TYR A 29 4.70 -11.06 17.21
N VAL A 30 3.72 -10.93 18.11
CA VAL A 30 2.68 -9.88 18.05
C VAL A 30 3.29 -8.49 18.22
N GLN A 31 4.29 -8.34 19.09
CA GLN A 31 4.98 -7.08 19.33
C GLN A 31 5.88 -6.70 18.14
N GLY A 32 6.53 -7.67 17.49
CA GLY A 32 7.28 -7.48 16.24
C GLY A 32 6.40 -7.09 15.06
N ILE A 33 5.17 -7.61 14.97
CA ILE A 33 4.18 -7.19 13.96
C ILE A 33 3.72 -5.75 14.22
N LYS A 34 3.35 -5.42 15.46
CA LYS A 34 2.95 -4.06 15.84
C LYS A 34 4.05 -3.03 15.56
N PHE A 35 5.31 -3.39 15.82
CA PHE A 35 6.46 -2.54 15.52
C PHE A 35 6.64 -2.34 14.01
N SER A 36 6.53 -3.41 13.21
CA SER A 36 6.64 -3.35 11.76
C SER A 36 5.53 -2.51 11.12
N ILE A 37 4.28 -2.67 11.57
CA ILE A 37 3.14 -1.89 11.06
C ILE A 37 3.29 -0.42 11.47
N ARG A 38 3.66 -0.14 12.72
CA ARG A 38 3.82 1.25 13.20
C ARG A 38 4.92 2.00 12.45
N ASN A 39 6.04 1.34 12.17
CA ASN A 39 7.16 1.93 11.41
C ASN A 39 6.82 2.18 9.94
N PHE A 40 5.79 1.52 9.43
CA PHE A 40 5.30 1.69 8.07
C PHE A 40 4.19 2.77 7.98
N VAL A 41 3.21 2.69 8.89
CA VAL A 41 2.06 3.61 8.91
C VAL A 41 2.46 5.03 9.28
N SER A 42 3.45 5.20 10.17
CA SER A 42 3.84 6.56 10.61
C SER A 42 4.47 7.39 9.48
N PRO A 43 5.45 6.90 8.70
CA PRO A 43 5.97 7.63 7.54
C PRO A 43 4.90 7.93 6.48
N LEU A 44 4.01 6.97 6.21
CA LEU A 44 2.89 7.16 5.29
C LEU A 44 1.96 8.29 5.75
N ALA A 45 1.52 8.25 7.00
CA ALA A 45 0.67 9.27 7.58
C ALA A 45 1.36 10.64 7.57
N THR A 46 2.65 10.70 7.91
CA THR A 46 3.42 11.95 7.86
C THR A 46 3.51 12.51 6.44
N SER A 47 3.77 11.67 5.43
CA SER A 47 3.85 12.09 4.03
C SER A 47 2.49 12.62 3.52
N LEU A 48 1.41 11.87 3.79
CA LEU A 48 0.04 12.28 3.45
C LEU A 48 -0.33 13.61 4.13
N GLN A 49 0.00 13.75 5.42
CA GLN A 49 -0.28 14.96 6.17
C GLN A 49 0.48 16.16 5.59
N ALA A 50 1.79 16.00 5.32
CA ALA A 50 2.67 17.07 4.90
C ALA A 50 2.38 17.57 3.47
N HIS A 51 2.05 16.66 2.55
CA HIS A 51 1.97 16.99 1.12
C HIS A 51 0.56 16.98 0.54
N VAL A 52 -0.33 16.11 1.04
CA VAL A 52 -1.70 16.00 0.52
C VAL A 52 -2.66 16.85 1.35
N ILE A 53 -2.75 16.56 2.65
CA ILE A 53 -3.71 17.23 3.54
C ILE A 53 -3.37 18.71 3.68
N SER A 54 -2.09 19.05 3.91
CA SER A 54 -1.63 20.44 3.98
C SER A 54 -1.97 21.24 2.71
N THR A 55 -1.76 20.66 1.52
CA THR A 55 -2.09 21.33 0.26
C THR A 55 -3.58 21.55 0.11
N PHE A 56 -4.41 20.52 0.36
CA PHE A 56 -5.87 20.62 0.29
C PHE A 56 -6.44 21.67 1.26
N GLN A 57 -5.85 21.77 2.46
CA GLN A 57 -6.23 22.80 3.43
C GLN A 57 -5.80 24.19 2.97
N ARG A 58 -4.57 24.33 2.47
CA ARG A 58 -4.01 25.62 2.03
C ARG A 58 -4.80 26.24 0.89
N ILE A 59 -5.24 25.41 -0.05
CA ILE A 59 -6.01 25.88 -1.21
C ILE A 59 -7.51 25.88 -0.96
N ASP A 60 -7.98 25.41 0.19
CA ASP A 60 -9.40 25.19 0.47
C ASP A 60 -10.08 24.40 -0.66
N VAL A 61 -9.64 23.14 -0.85
CA VAL A 61 -10.13 22.32 -1.95
C VAL A 61 -11.64 22.09 -1.83
N THR A 62 -12.36 22.35 -2.91
CA THR A 62 -13.79 22.09 -2.99
C THR A 62 -14.06 20.61 -3.21
N ARG A 63 -15.28 20.17 -2.91
CA ARG A 63 -15.69 18.79 -3.13
C ARG A 63 -15.60 18.39 -4.61
N GLU A 64 -15.99 19.30 -5.49
CA GLU A 64 -16.02 19.12 -6.94
C GLU A 64 -14.60 18.98 -7.50
N GLU A 65 -13.66 19.83 -7.07
CA GLU A 65 -12.24 19.71 -7.42
C GLU A 65 -11.68 18.37 -6.97
N TYR A 66 -11.98 17.94 -5.75
CA TYR A 66 -11.55 16.66 -5.23
C TYR A 66 -12.13 15.46 -6.01
N LEU A 67 -13.40 15.53 -6.43
CA LEU A 67 -14.01 14.51 -7.27
C LEU A 67 -13.39 14.46 -8.67
N LEU A 68 -13.14 15.62 -9.28
CA LEU A 68 -12.44 15.70 -10.57
C LEU A 68 -11.01 15.17 -10.46
N LEU A 69 -10.32 15.46 -9.36
CA LEU A 69 -8.97 14.94 -9.10
C LEU A 69 -8.97 13.41 -8.99
N LYS A 70 -9.98 12.81 -8.35
CA LYS A 70 -10.16 11.35 -8.34
C LYS A 70 -10.38 10.75 -9.72
N LEU A 71 -11.17 11.42 -10.56
CA LEU A 71 -11.41 10.98 -11.92
C LEU A 71 -10.12 11.08 -12.74
N ILE A 72 -9.38 12.18 -12.61
CA ILE A 72 -8.06 12.32 -13.24
C ILE A 72 -7.15 11.17 -12.81
N ALA A 73 -7.00 10.92 -11.50
CA ALA A 73 -6.17 9.82 -10.98
C ALA A 73 -6.61 8.44 -11.48
N LEU A 74 -7.91 8.20 -11.67
CA LEU A 74 -8.45 6.93 -12.18
C LEU A 74 -8.10 6.70 -13.66
N PHE A 75 -8.14 7.76 -14.47
CA PHE A 75 -7.91 7.71 -15.91
C PHE A 75 -6.46 8.03 -16.29
N GLU A 76 -5.63 8.45 -15.34
CA GLU A 76 -4.19 8.65 -15.51
C GLU A 76 -3.49 7.28 -15.43
N VAL A 77 -3.37 6.68 -16.61
CA VAL A 77 -2.80 5.35 -16.79
C VAL A 77 -1.28 5.44 -16.80
N LEU A 78 -0.63 5.24 -15.65
CA LEU A 78 0.83 5.25 -15.60
C LEU A 78 1.43 3.88 -16.00
N ASP A 79 0.73 2.76 -15.75
CA ASP A 79 1.31 1.41 -15.94
C ASP A 79 0.42 0.36 -16.65
N MET A 80 -0.80 0.68 -17.08
CA MET A 80 -1.66 -0.31 -17.76
C MET A 80 -1.49 -0.29 -19.28
N ARG A 81 -1.32 -1.47 -19.88
CA ARG A 81 -1.32 -1.66 -21.33
C ARG A 81 -2.74 -1.86 -21.83
N PHE A 82 -3.34 -0.80 -22.36
CA PHE A 82 -4.62 -0.86 -23.05
C PHE A 82 -4.45 -1.24 -24.53
N LEU A 83 -5.48 -1.85 -25.12
CA LEU A 83 -5.58 -1.96 -26.57
C LEU A 83 -5.69 -0.55 -27.19
N PRO A 84 -5.27 -0.33 -28.44
CA PRO A 84 -5.21 1.02 -29.03
C PRO A 84 -6.52 1.80 -28.97
N ASN A 85 -7.67 1.14 -29.19
CA ASN A 85 -8.98 1.78 -29.13
C ASN A 85 -9.38 2.20 -27.71
N ASP A 86 -9.08 1.36 -26.71
CA ASP A 86 -9.38 1.64 -25.30
C ASP A 86 -8.49 2.78 -24.79
N ARG A 87 -7.23 2.81 -25.24
CA ARG A 87 -6.30 3.90 -24.91
C ARG A 87 -6.84 5.25 -25.37
N PHE A 88 -7.37 5.34 -26.60
CA PHE A 88 -7.96 6.58 -27.12
C PHE A 88 -9.13 7.06 -26.23
N ILE A 89 -10.01 6.15 -25.81
CA ILE A 89 -11.15 6.47 -24.93
C ILE A 89 -10.65 7.00 -23.58
N MET A 90 -9.61 6.38 -23.01
CA MET A 90 -9.02 6.82 -21.74
C MET A 90 -8.37 8.21 -21.85
N GLU A 91 -7.61 8.47 -22.93
CA GLU A 91 -6.98 9.77 -23.18
C GLU A 91 -8.03 10.87 -23.40
N GLU A 92 -9.11 10.58 -24.12
CA GLU A 92 -10.22 11.51 -24.32
C GLU A 92 -10.92 11.84 -23.00
N ALA A 93 -11.20 10.82 -22.17
CA ALA A 93 -11.79 11.00 -20.85
C ALA A 93 -10.90 11.85 -19.94
N LEU A 94 -9.60 11.53 -19.87
CA LEU A 94 -8.62 12.28 -19.09
C LEU A 94 -8.56 13.75 -19.51
N THR A 95 -8.59 14.02 -20.82
CA THR A 95 -8.62 15.38 -21.37
C THR A 95 -9.87 16.13 -20.92
N LYS A 96 -11.05 15.49 -21.01
CA LYS A 96 -12.32 16.07 -20.54
C LYS A 96 -12.29 16.42 -19.05
N TYR A 97 -11.77 15.55 -18.20
CA TYR A 97 -11.72 15.81 -16.75
C TYR A 97 -10.71 16.91 -16.38
N ARG A 98 -9.55 16.96 -17.06
CA ARG A 98 -8.60 18.08 -16.90
C ARG A 98 -9.21 19.41 -17.32
N SER A 99 -9.91 19.45 -18.46
CA SER A 99 -10.62 20.65 -18.89
C SER A 99 -11.75 21.04 -17.93
N ALA A 100 -12.51 20.07 -17.43
CA ALA A 100 -13.58 20.30 -16.47
C ALA A 100 -13.04 20.87 -15.15
N LEU A 101 -11.87 20.42 -14.68
CA LEU A 101 -11.21 20.97 -13.49
C LEU A 101 -10.86 22.44 -13.67
N VAL A 102 -10.19 22.78 -14.78
CA VAL A 102 -9.83 24.17 -15.08
C VAL A 102 -11.08 25.05 -15.22
N PHE A 103 -12.12 24.53 -15.88
CA PHE A 103 -13.38 25.25 -16.04
C PHE A 103 -14.06 25.49 -14.69
N HIS A 104 -14.16 24.46 -13.84
CA HIS A 104 -14.74 24.55 -12.52
C HIS A 104 -14.01 25.59 -11.67
N ILE A 105 -12.67 25.54 -11.60
CA ILE A 105 -11.86 26.50 -10.84
C ILE A 105 -12.17 27.93 -11.26
N LYS A 106 -12.18 28.22 -12.57
CA LYS A 106 -12.48 29.56 -13.08
C LYS A 106 -13.89 30.04 -12.72
N HIS A 107 -14.83 29.12 -12.57
CA HIS A 107 -16.23 29.44 -12.27
C HIS A 107 -16.51 29.55 -10.77
N SER A 108 -15.92 28.68 -9.95
CA SER A 108 -16.08 28.69 -8.50
C SER A 108 -15.23 29.75 -7.81
N HIS A 109 -14.13 30.18 -8.46
CA HIS A 109 -13.21 31.19 -7.97
C HIS A 109 -13.02 32.33 -8.99
N PRO A 110 -14.07 33.11 -9.31
CA PRO A 110 -14.02 34.18 -10.31
C PRO A 110 -13.05 35.32 -9.92
N GLU A 111 -12.66 35.41 -8.64
CA GLU A 111 -11.67 36.32 -8.11
C GLU A 111 -10.23 35.99 -8.55
N LEU A 112 -9.96 34.75 -8.96
CA LEU A 112 -8.61 34.33 -9.31
C LEU A 112 -8.23 34.80 -10.71
N HIS A 113 -7.06 35.43 -10.81
CA HIS A 113 -6.44 35.74 -12.09
C HIS A 113 -5.78 34.50 -12.72
N HIS A 114 -5.44 34.61 -14.01
CA HIS A 114 -4.93 33.48 -14.79
C HIS A 114 -3.76 32.73 -14.12
N GLU A 115 -2.79 33.47 -13.58
CA GLU A 115 -1.62 32.91 -12.90
C GLU A 115 -2.02 32.08 -11.66
N ALA A 116 -2.90 32.62 -10.80
CA ALA A 116 -3.39 31.92 -9.63
C ALA A 116 -4.22 30.67 -9.98
N VAL A 117 -4.95 30.70 -11.11
CA VAL A 117 -5.63 29.49 -11.62
C VAL A 117 -4.62 28.43 -12.04
N VAL A 118 -3.54 28.81 -12.72
CA VAL A 118 -2.47 27.87 -13.12
C VAL A 118 -1.76 27.30 -11.90
N GLU A 119 -1.46 28.14 -10.90
CA GLU A 119 -0.87 27.70 -9.64
C GLU A 119 -1.77 26.69 -8.94
N ARG A 120 -3.06 27.01 -8.75
CA ARG A 120 -4.03 26.09 -8.12
C ARG A 120 -4.15 24.76 -8.86
N VAL A 121 -4.20 24.78 -10.20
CA VAL A 121 -4.23 23.54 -11.01
C VAL A 121 -2.94 22.74 -10.80
N SER A 122 -1.79 23.40 -10.77
CA SER A 122 -0.49 22.76 -10.56
C SER A 122 -0.40 22.12 -9.17
N GLU A 123 -0.95 22.77 -8.14
CA GLU A 123 -1.00 22.24 -6.78
C GLU A 123 -1.91 21.02 -6.67
N LEU A 124 -3.08 21.07 -7.28
CA LEU A 124 -4.02 19.94 -7.32
C LEU A 124 -3.41 18.74 -8.05
N LEU A 125 -2.82 18.95 -9.24
CA LEU A 125 -2.18 17.87 -9.99
C LEU A 125 -0.90 17.38 -9.30
N GLY A 126 -0.13 18.26 -8.66
CA GLY A 126 1.07 17.89 -7.92
C GLY A 126 0.79 16.95 -6.74
N VAL A 127 -0.40 17.04 -6.12
CA VAL A 127 -0.85 16.07 -5.11
C VAL A 127 -0.89 14.64 -5.66
N LEU A 128 -1.20 14.45 -6.95
CA LEU A 128 -1.22 13.12 -7.57
C LEU A 128 0.16 12.45 -7.56
N THR A 129 1.23 13.21 -7.85
CA THR A 129 2.61 12.71 -7.78
C THR A 129 2.98 12.21 -6.38
N TYR A 130 2.54 12.93 -5.34
CA TYR A 130 2.74 12.50 -3.95
C TYR A 130 1.94 11.24 -3.63
N LEU A 131 0.71 11.14 -4.10
CA LEU A 131 -0.14 9.95 -3.91
C LEU A 131 0.41 8.72 -4.63
N GLU A 132 0.99 8.89 -5.81
CA GLU A 132 1.66 7.82 -6.54
C GLU A 132 2.86 7.27 -5.75
N SER A 133 3.73 8.17 -5.27
CA SER A 133 4.89 7.80 -4.44
C SER A 133 4.47 7.08 -3.15
N VAL A 134 3.38 7.55 -2.52
CA VAL A 134 2.79 6.91 -1.34
C VAL A 134 2.24 5.51 -1.68
N THR A 135 1.60 5.36 -2.83
CA THR A 135 1.04 4.08 -3.30
C THR A 135 2.15 3.06 -3.60
N GLU A 136 3.24 3.48 -4.23
CA GLU A 136 4.40 2.62 -4.45
C GLU A 136 5.02 2.15 -3.13
N PHE A 137 5.21 3.08 -2.18
CA PHE A 137 5.72 2.76 -0.86
C PHE A 137 4.80 1.79 -0.10
N ASP A 138 3.48 1.97 -0.21
CA ASP A 138 2.47 1.08 0.37
C ASP A 138 2.54 -0.31 -0.25
N ASN A 139 2.56 -0.41 -1.58
CA ASN A 139 2.63 -1.67 -2.31
C ASN A 139 3.86 -2.51 -1.92
N VAL A 140 5.04 -1.90 -1.82
CA VAL A 140 6.29 -2.58 -1.42
C VAL A 140 6.17 -3.19 -0.01
N HIS A 141 5.63 -2.43 0.94
CA HIS A 141 5.49 -2.88 2.32
C HIS A 141 4.36 -3.90 2.49
N MET A 142 3.24 -3.72 1.80
CA MET A 142 2.15 -4.69 1.77
C MET A 142 2.63 -6.03 1.20
N ALA A 143 3.44 -6.01 0.13
CA ALA A 143 4.07 -7.22 -0.39
C ALA A 143 4.99 -7.92 0.64
N ASP A 144 5.73 -7.16 1.45
CA ASP A 144 6.57 -7.73 2.52
C ASP A 144 5.73 -8.30 3.69
N ILE A 145 4.65 -7.63 4.08
CA ILE A 145 3.72 -8.12 5.11
C ILE A 145 3.04 -9.42 4.66
N ILE A 146 2.60 -9.47 3.39
CA ILE A 146 2.03 -10.67 2.75
C ILE A 146 3.06 -11.80 2.73
N ARG A 147 4.27 -11.55 2.21
CA ARG A 147 5.34 -12.55 2.10
C ARG A 147 5.71 -13.14 3.46
N ARG A 148 5.70 -12.33 4.51
CA ARG A 148 6.03 -12.75 5.88
C ARG A 148 4.84 -13.38 6.64
N ASN A 149 3.65 -13.46 6.01
CA ASN A 149 2.39 -13.91 6.62
C ASN A 149 2.09 -13.23 7.97
N LYS A 150 2.54 -11.98 8.13
CA LYS A 150 2.53 -11.24 9.40
C LYS A 150 1.19 -10.56 9.69
N GLY A 151 0.20 -10.70 8.80
CA GLY A 151 -1.07 -9.96 8.88
C GLY A 151 -2.32 -10.80 9.13
N ASN A 152 -2.25 -12.14 9.14
CA ASN A 152 -3.44 -13.02 9.15
C ASN A 152 -4.53 -12.51 8.18
N MET A 153 -4.11 -12.04 6.99
CA MET A 153 -5.02 -11.44 6.03
C MET A 153 -5.84 -12.56 5.37
N ARG A 154 -6.97 -12.88 5.99
CA ARG A 154 -7.96 -13.82 5.46
C ARG A 154 -8.93 -13.06 4.55
N GLY A 155 -8.71 -13.16 3.26
CA GLY A 155 -9.58 -12.66 2.20
C GLY A 155 -9.07 -13.16 0.84
N ARG A 156 -9.97 -13.27 -0.15
CA ARG A 156 -9.53 -13.41 -1.55
C ARG A 156 -8.71 -12.16 -1.88
N LEU A 157 -7.42 -12.33 -2.15
CA LEU A 157 -6.59 -11.26 -2.67
C LEU A 157 -7.27 -10.70 -3.92
N THR A 158 -7.61 -9.41 -3.93
CA THR A 158 -8.27 -8.73 -5.06
C THR A 158 -7.31 -8.48 -6.23
N ALA A 159 -6.02 -8.76 -6.04
CA ALA A 159 -5.04 -8.90 -7.10
C ALA A 159 -4.31 -10.23 -6.90
N GLU A 160 -4.32 -11.09 -7.91
CA GLU A 160 -3.70 -12.41 -7.90
C GLU A 160 -2.17 -12.29 -7.81
N VAL A 161 -1.65 -12.08 -6.60
CA VAL A 161 -0.21 -12.28 -6.32
C VAL A 161 0.02 -13.79 -6.29
N HIS A 162 0.24 -14.37 -7.46
CA HIS A 162 0.65 -15.76 -7.61
C HIS A 162 2.04 -15.93 -6.99
N VAL A 163 2.07 -16.33 -5.71
CA VAL A 163 3.30 -16.87 -5.11
C VAL A 163 3.55 -18.23 -5.76
N GLN A 164 4.39 -18.26 -6.79
CA GLN A 164 4.93 -19.52 -7.31
C GLN A 164 5.66 -20.22 -6.17
N LYS A 165 5.09 -21.34 -5.71
CA LYS A 165 5.83 -22.31 -4.91
C LYS A 165 6.83 -22.96 -5.83
N THR A 166 8.09 -22.55 -5.77
CA THR A 166 9.20 -23.40 -6.24
C THR A 166 9.20 -24.66 -5.38
N GLN A 167 8.65 -25.74 -5.94
CA GLN A 167 8.87 -27.09 -5.45
C GLN A 167 10.35 -27.41 -5.69
N HIS A 168 11.15 -27.46 -4.64
CA HIS A 168 12.41 -28.19 -4.69
C HIS A 168 12.07 -29.69 -4.77
N GLN A 169 12.30 -30.26 -5.95
CA GLN A 169 12.64 -31.67 -6.10
C GLN A 169 14.13 -31.86 -5.84
#